data_AF-A0A7V2FZ56-F1
#
_entry.id   AF-A0A7V2FZ56-F1
#
_cell.length_a   1.000
_cell.length_b   1.000
_cell.length_c   1.000
_cell.angle_alpha   90.00
_cell.angle_beta   90.00
_cell.angle_gamma   90.00
#
_symmetry.space_group_name_H-M   'P 1'
#
loop_
_entity.id
_entity.type
_entity.pdbx_description
1 polymer ?
#
loop_
_entity_poly.entity_id
_entity_poly.type
_entity_poly.pdbx_seq_one_letter_code
_entity_poly.pdbx_strand_id
1 'polypeptide(L)'
;MAILATGCQSEARDLLAKAGLATGPQAWRAQVEIAASKAVRGAPRSGDEMFVLLGPEHHGFGAWWRRGQKMAVSVGVQGGAGHALGALIQLAGELIAVGWAPPQLAEAAKKAHAAASPAGEALDAHSHVLKRTLVIGEAGGFVAASSHEGVYPAMWSAKLAAEVILEALDSSESQDRLSEFENLWRMSIAGHLQPLESDVRFLHPLVFTNRRIAARMALSIFTGRRA
;
A
#
# COMPACT_ATOMS: atom_id res chain seq x y z
N MET A 1 -11.93 19.02 17.62
CA MET A 1 -11.59 17.64 17.29
C MET A 1 -10.94 17.67 15.92
N ALA A 2 -9.78 17.03 15.76
CA ALA A 2 -9.02 17.05 14.50
C ALA A 2 -8.84 15.63 13.95
N ILE A 3 -8.87 15.50 12.62
CA ILE A 3 -8.55 14.26 11.93
C ILE A 3 -7.30 14.53 11.10
N LEU A 4 -6.24 13.77 11.37
CA LEU A 4 -5.05 13.77 10.53
C LEU A 4 -5.18 12.63 9.52
N ALA A 5 -5.55 12.98 8.29
CA ALA A 5 -5.60 12.10 7.13
C ALA A 5 -4.88 12.81 5.99
N THR A 6 -3.75 12.28 5.51
CA THR A 6 -2.96 12.97 4.47
C THR A 6 -2.89 12.21 3.16
N GLY A 7 -2.91 13.00 2.07
CA GLY A 7 -2.36 12.65 0.77
C GLY A 7 -1.02 13.36 0.47
N CYS A 8 -0.49 14.15 1.42
CA CYS A 8 0.80 14.84 1.33
C CYS A 8 1.72 14.32 2.44
N GLN A 9 2.64 13.43 2.07
CA GLN A 9 3.32 12.52 2.99
C GLN A 9 4.40 13.18 3.89
N SER A 10 4.94 14.34 3.53
CA SER A 10 6.09 14.93 4.24
C SER A 10 5.67 15.70 5.52
N GLU A 11 4.73 16.64 5.42
CA GLU A 11 4.43 17.57 6.52
C GLU A 11 3.72 16.90 7.71
N ALA A 12 2.76 16.01 7.46
CA ALA A 12 2.10 15.27 8.54
C ALA A 12 3.04 14.28 9.21
N ARG A 13 3.97 13.68 8.47
CA ARG A 13 4.96 12.78 9.05
C ARG A 13 5.92 13.53 9.96
N ASP A 14 6.35 14.73 9.58
CA ASP A 14 7.17 15.58 10.45
C ASP A 14 6.43 15.98 11.74
N LEU A 15 5.13 16.27 11.64
CA LEU A 15 4.29 16.54 12.81
C LEU A 15 4.13 15.31 13.71
N LEU A 16 3.93 14.13 13.13
CA LEU A 16 3.79 12.88 13.88
C LEU A 16 5.12 12.41 14.49
N ALA A 17 6.24 12.61 13.78
CA ALA A 17 7.57 12.34 14.30
C ALA A 17 7.88 13.25 15.50
N LYS A 18 7.53 14.54 15.43
CA LYS A 18 7.63 15.47 16.57
C LYS A 18 6.74 15.05 17.75
N ALA A 19 5.62 14.38 17.48
CA ALA A 19 4.74 13.82 18.49
C ALA A 19 5.19 12.44 19.01
N GLY A 20 6.30 11.89 18.50
CA GLY A 20 6.80 10.57 18.90
C GLY A 20 5.98 9.40 18.35
N LEU A 21 5.20 9.62 17.30
CA LEU A 21 4.22 8.66 16.77
C LEU A 21 4.68 7.93 15.50
N ALA A 22 5.81 8.31 14.89
CA ALA A 22 6.29 7.71 13.64
C ALA A 22 7.69 7.10 13.80
N THR A 23 7.86 5.86 13.36
CA THR A 23 9.16 5.24 13.11
C THR A 23 9.63 5.58 11.70
N GLY A 24 10.94 5.50 11.41
CA GLY A 24 11.46 5.82 10.07
C GLY A 24 10.97 4.82 9.01
N PRO A 25 10.83 5.22 7.73
CA PRO A 25 10.22 4.35 6.72
C PRO A 25 11.13 3.18 6.42
N GLN A 26 10.62 1.97 6.63
CA GLN A 26 11.31 0.75 6.23
C GLN A 26 11.13 0.46 4.73
N ALA A 27 10.02 0.94 4.15
CA ALA A 27 9.62 0.63 2.79
C ALA A 27 9.46 1.88 1.91
N TRP A 28 9.69 1.70 0.61
CA TRP A 28 9.58 2.73 -0.42
C TRP A 28 8.73 2.24 -1.58
N ARG A 29 7.96 3.15 -2.17
CA ARG A 29 7.17 2.92 -3.38
C ARG A 29 7.67 3.81 -4.52
N ALA A 30 7.65 3.29 -5.74
CA ALA A 30 7.83 4.09 -6.94
C ALA A 30 6.74 3.72 -7.95
N GLN A 31 6.21 4.72 -8.65
CA GLN A 31 5.14 4.51 -9.62
C GLN A 31 5.31 5.41 -10.83
N VAL A 32 4.94 4.88 -11.98
CA VAL A 32 4.83 5.63 -13.23
C VAL A 32 3.48 5.36 -13.90
N GLU A 33 2.90 6.38 -14.49
CA GLU A 33 1.69 6.29 -15.33
C GLU A 33 2.02 6.81 -16.72
N ILE A 34 1.68 6.04 -17.76
CA ILE A 34 1.86 6.42 -19.16
C ILE A 34 0.55 6.27 -19.93
N ALA A 35 0.45 6.95 -21.07
CA ALA A 35 -0.60 6.65 -22.03
C ALA A 35 -0.40 5.22 -22.56
N ALA A 36 -1.40 4.37 -22.39
CA ALA A 36 -1.46 3.08 -23.02
C ALA A 36 -1.79 3.31 -24.50
N SER A 37 -0.78 3.27 -25.37
CA SER A 37 -1.01 3.19 -26.81
C SER A 37 -1.74 1.88 -27.15
N LYS A 38 -2.08 1.66 -28.44
CA LYS A 38 -2.88 0.51 -28.92
C LYS A 38 -2.56 -0.81 -28.20
N ALA A 39 -3.59 -1.66 -28.07
CA ALA A 39 -3.56 -2.96 -27.37
C ALA A 39 -2.18 -3.63 -27.39
N VAL A 40 -1.50 -3.60 -26.25
CA VAL A 40 -0.24 -4.28 -26.03
C VAL A 40 -0.54 -5.75 -25.74
N ARG A 41 0.25 -6.67 -26.32
CA ARG A 41 -0.02 -8.11 -26.23
C ARG A 41 0.10 -8.56 -24.78
N GLY A 42 -0.91 -9.24 -24.25
CA GLY A 42 -0.89 -9.71 -22.86
C GLY A 42 -1.13 -8.63 -21.80
N ALA A 43 -1.35 -7.37 -22.20
CA ALA A 43 -1.76 -6.34 -21.27
C ALA A 43 -3.20 -6.55 -20.76
N PRO A 44 -3.50 -6.12 -19.53
CA PRO A 44 -4.85 -6.17 -18.99
C PRO A 44 -5.85 -5.55 -19.96
N ARG A 45 -6.87 -6.33 -20.31
CA ARG A 45 -7.83 -6.02 -21.37
C ARG A 45 -8.91 -5.05 -20.88
N SER A 46 -9.20 -5.06 -19.58
CA SER A 46 -10.11 -4.13 -18.93
C SER A 46 -9.46 -3.47 -17.71
N GLY A 47 -10.12 -2.44 -17.18
CA GLY A 47 -9.71 -1.79 -15.94
C GLY A 47 -9.77 -2.67 -14.69
N ASP A 48 -10.32 -3.87 -14.83
CA ASP A 48 -10.56 -4.80 -13.72
C ASP A 48 -9.43 -5.84 -13.59
N GLU A 49 -8.47 -5.82 -14.50
CA GLU A 49 -7.33 -6.74 -14.50
C GLU A 49 -6.07 -6.00 -13.99
N MET A 50 -5.56 -6.47 -12.86
CA MET A 50 -4.27 -6.08 -12.30
C MET A 50 -3.37 -7.30 -12.24
N PHE A 51 -2.15 -7.16 -12.72
CA PHE A 51 -1.15 -8.20 -12.67
C PHE A 51 -0.13 -7.83 -11.59
N VAL A 52 0.16 -8.81 -10.73
CA VAL A 52 1.15 -8.69 -9.66
C VAL A 52 2.33 -9.57 -9.99
N LEU A 53 3.53 -8.99 -9.93
CA LEU A 53 4.78 -9.71 -9.98
C LEU A 53 5.39 -9.71 -8.58
N LEU A 54 5.64 -10.90 -8.06
CA LEU A 54 6.40 -11.05 -6.82
C LEU A 54 7.87 -11.08 -7.20
N GLY A 55 8.65 -10.10 -6.74
CA GLY A 55 10.08 -9.98 -7.03
C GLY A 55 10.89 -10.59 -5.88
N PRO A 56 11.29 -11.89 -5.95
CA PRO A 56 12.03 -12.53 -4.88
C PRO A 56 13.38 -11.86 -4.59
N GLU A 57 14.01 -11.25 -5.61
CA GLU A 57 15.33 -10.61 -5.47
C GLU A 57 15.30 -9.26 -4.75
N HIS A 58 14.16 -8.56 -4.77
CA HIS A 58 14.05 -7.19 -4.25
C HIS A 58 13.33 -7.09 -2.89
N HIS A 59 12.96 -8.22 -2.27
CA HIS A 59 12.13 -8.25 -1.07
C HIS A 59 10.92 -7.31 -1.20
N GLY A 60 10.21 -7.42 -2.32
CA GLY A 60 9.17 -6.48 -2.71
C GLY A 60 8.23 -7.07 -3.75
N PHE A 61 7.28 -6.24 -4.18
CA PHE A 61 6.33 -6.59 -5.22
C PHE A 61 6.32 -5.52 -6.30
N GLY A 62 6.01 -5.94 -7.52
CA GLY A 62 5.64 -5.08 -8.63
C GLY A 62 4.19 -5.29 -8.99
N ALA A 63 3.50 -4.25 -9.41
CA ALA A 63 2.17 -4.37 -9.98
C ALA A 63 2.07 -3.52 -11.24
N TRP A 64 1.25 -3.98 -12.17
CA TRP A 64 0.87 -3.17 -13.30
C TRP A 64 -0.59 -3.41 -13.67
N TRP A 65 -1.25 -2.35 -14.10
CA TRP A 65 -2.65 -2.37 -14.45
C TRP A 65 -2.94 -1.33 -15.53
N ARG A 66 -4.09 -1.49 -16.18
CA ARG A 66 -4.60 -0.54 -17.17
C ARG A 66 -5.81 0.17 -16.60
N ARG A 67 -5.93 1.48 -16.80
CA ARG A 67 -7.13 2.26 -16.50
C ARG A 67 -7.49 3.11 -17.72
N GLY A 68 -8.43 2.62 -18.52
CA GLY A 68 -8.82 3.27 -19.78
C GLY A 68 -7.64 3.34 -20.77
N GLN A 69 -7.25 4.56 -21.15
CA GLN A 69 -6.12 4.82 -22.05
C GLN A 69 -4.79 5.01 -21.30
N LYS A 70 -4.71 4.57 -20.05
CA LYS A 70 -3.51 4.69 -19.24
C LYS A 70 -3.06 3.35 -18.71
N MET A 71 -1.75 3.19 -18.59
CA MET A 71 -1.10 2.07 -17.93
C MET A 71 -0.32 2.63 -16.74
N ALA A 72 -0.42 1.96 -15.61
CA ALA A 72 0.40 2.27 -14.45
C ALA A 72 1.26 1.05 -14.09
N VAL A 73 2.48 1.33 -13.65
CA VAL A 73 3.40 0.34 -13.11
C VAL A 73 3.89 0.88 -11.78
N SER A 74 3.81 0.06 -10.74
CA SER A 74 4.29 0.40 -9.40
C SER A 74 5.17 -0.71 -8.85
N VAL A 75 6.07 -0.32 -7.96
CA VAL A 75 6.85 -1.24 -7.14
C VAL A 75 6.80 -0.78 -5.68
N GLY A 76 6.77 -1.75 -4.77
CA GLY A 76 7.02 -1.55 -3.34
C GLY A 76 8.19 -2.41 -2.91
N VAL A 77 9.23 -1.80 -2.33
CA VAL A 77 10.44 -2.49 -1.89
C VAL A 77 10.89 -1.99 -0.52
N GLN A 78 11.64 -2.82 0.20
CA GLN A 78 12.37 -2.39 1.39
C GLN A 78 13.64 -1.62 0.97
N GLY A 79 14.13 -0.73 1.84
CA GLY A 79 15.40 -0.01 1.64
C GLY A 79 15.23 1.49 1.39
N GLY A 80 15.65 1.98 0.22
CA GLY A 80 15.71 3.43 -0.07
C GLY A 80 15.11 3.83 -1.42
N ALA A 81 14.89 5.14 -1.59
CA ALA A 81 14.33 5.73 -2.81
C ALA A 81 15.02 5.25 -4.10
N GLY A 82 16.36 5.22 -4.10
CA GLY A 82 17.15 4.77 -5.25
C GLY A 82 16.92 3.30 -5.60
N HIS A 83 16.73 2.43 -4.60
CA HIS A 83 16.38 1.03 -4.81
C HIS A 83 14.99 0.92 -5.45
N ALA A 84 13.99 1.62 -4.92
CA ALA A 84 12.64 1.63 -5.49
C ALA A 84 12.62 2.09 -6.96
N LEU A 85 13.38 3.14 -7.30
CA LEU A 85 13.51 3.59 -8.68
C LEU A 85 14.23 2.56 -9.57
N GLY A 86 15.31 1.96 -9.07
CA GLY A 86 16.02 0.89 -9.78
C GLY A 86 15.11 -0.31 -10.09
N ALA A 87 14.35 -0.76 -9.10
CA ALA A 87 13.38 -1.85 -9.25
C ALA A 87 12.27 -1.50 -10.25
N LEU A 88 11.76 -0.26 -10.25
CA LEU A 88 10.76 0.19 -11.23
C LEU A 88 11.32 0.19 -12.65
N ILE A 89 12.56 0.68 -12.84
CA ILE A 89 13.23 0.71 -14.15
C ILE A 89 13.45 -0.72 -14.66
N GLN A 90 13.88 -1.64 -13.77
CA GLN A 90 14.06 -3.04 -14.11
C GLN A 90 12.73 -3.68 -14.54
N LEU A 91 11.68 -3.58 -13.72
CA LEU A 91 10.35 -4.12 -14.04
C LEU A 91 9.80 -3.55 -15.35
N ALA A 92 9.98 -2.25 -15.60
CA ALA A 92 9.61 -1.63 -16.87
C ALA A 92 10.34 -2.28 -18.06
N GLY A 93 11.65 -2.53 -17.92
CA GLY A 93 12.45 -3.22 -18.93
C GLY A 93 11.95 -4.63 -19.21
N GLU A 94 11.65 -5.40 -18.15
CA GLU A 94 11.12 -6.76 -18.27
C GLU A 94 9.76 -6.79 -18.97
N LEU A 95 8.83 -5.89 -18.60
CA LEU A 95 7.51 -5.77 -19.24
C LEU A 95 7.63 -5.39 -20.73
N ILE A 96 8.59 -4.53 -21.10
CA ILE A 96 8.86 -4.19 -22.50
C ILE A 96 9.42 -5.41 -23.24
N ALA A 97 10.38 -6.12 -22.65
CA ALA A 97 11.06 -7.26 -23.28
C ALA A 97 10.09 -8.39 -23.65
N VAL A 98 9.08 -8.64 -22.81
CA VAL A 98 8.04 -9.65 -23.08
C VAL A 98 6.86 -9.11 -23.92
N GLY A 99 6.93 -7.84 -24.34
CA GLY A 99 5.92 -7.20 -25.19
C GLY A 99 4.61 -6.87 -24.47
N TRP A 100 4.67 -6.72 -23.14
CA TRP A 100 3.54 -6.40 -22.25
C TRP A 100 3.39 -4.90 -21.99
N ALA A 101 4.47 -4.12 -22.12
CA ALA A 101 4.45 -2.66 -22.04
C ALA A 101 5.06 -2.01 -23.29
N PRO A 102 4.65 -0.76 -23.62
CA PRO A 102 5.21 -0.05 -24.76
C PRO A 102 6.58 0.58 -24.39
N PRO A 103 7.49 0.83 -25.37
CA PRO A 103 8.85 1.31 -25.10
C PRO A 103 8.93 2.64 -24.34
N GLN A 104 7.90 3.49 -24.44
CA GLN A 104 7.82 4.77 -23.73
C GLN A 104 7.85 4.61 -22.20
N LEU A 105 7.49 3.42 -21.69
CA LEU A 105 7.54 3.12 -20.26
C LEU A 105 8.97 3.27 -19.70
N ALA A 106 10.01 2.92 -20.47
CA ALA A 106 11.40 2.98 -19.99
C ALA A 106 11.83 4.41 -19.64
N GLU A 107 11.55 5.37 -20.52
CA GLU A 107 11.88 6.78 -20.27
C GLU A 107 11.00 7.40 -19.18
N ALA A 108 9.75 6.96 -19.08
CA ALA A 108 8.86 7.41 -18.01
C ALA A 108 9.31 6.88 -16.64
N ALA A 109 9.74 5.62 -16.54
CA ALA A 109 10.24 5.02 -15.30
C ALA A 109 11.49 5.73 -14.76
N LYS A 110 12.40 6.16 -15.65
CA LYS A 110 13.58 6.96 -15.27
C LYS A 110 13.23 8.33 -14.67
N LYS A 111 12.05 8.86 -14.99
CA LYS A 111 11.54 10.15 -14.51
C LYS A 111 10.54 9.99 -13.35
N ALA A 112 10.29 8.76 -12.92
CA ALA A 112 9.37 8.49 -11.83
C ALA A 112 9.89 9.08 -10.51
N HIS A 113 8.97 9.26 -9.57
CA HIS A 113 9.31 9.63 -8.20
C HIS A 113 9.11 8.43 -7.28
N ALA A 114 10.04 8.28 -6.34
CA ALA A 114 9.88 7.36 -5.22
C ALA A 114 9.41 8.13 -3.98
N ALA A 115 8.59 7.47 -3.18
CA ALA A 115 8.02 8.01 -1.96
C ALA A 115 8.16 6.99 -0.83
N ALA A 116 8.38 7.48 0.39
CA ALA A 116 8.37 6.63 1.57
C ALA A 116 6.97 6.03 1.76
N SER A 117 6.91 4.77 2.19
CA SER A 117 5.66 4.05 2.40
C SER A 117 5.57 3.63 3.85
N PRO A 118 4.55 4.07 4.61
CA PRO A 118 4.36 3.66 6.00
C PRO A 118 3.66 2.30 6.10
N ALA A 119 4.03 1.38 5.21
CA ALA A 119 3.39 0.08 5.07
C ALA A 119 3.57 -0.74 6.35
N GLY A 120 2.45 -1.12 6.98
CA GLY A 120 2.43 -1.83 8.27
C GLY A 120 2.71 -0.97 9.50
N GLU A 121 3.09 0.31 9.37
CA GLU A 121 3.53 1.14 10.51
C GLU A 121 2.42 1.33 11.57
N ALA A 122 1.13 1.26 11.20
CA ALA A 122 0.03 1.31 12.17
C ALA A 122 0.10 0.18 13.21
N LEU A 123 0.65 -1.00 12.87
CA LEU A 123 0.74 -2.12 13.80
C LEU A 123 1.72 -1.85 14.94
N ASP A 124 2.77 -1.08 14.65
CA ASP A 124 3.87 -0.75 15.56
C ASP A 124 3.65 0.59 16.29
N ALA A 125 2.72 1.42 15.81
CA ALA A 125 2.41 2.69 16.44
C ALA A 125 1.90 2.51 17.88
N HIS A 126 2.40 3.35 18.79
CA HIS A 126 1.98 3.33 20.20
C HIS A 126 0.52 3.73 20.37
N SER A 127 0.07 4.74 19.61
CA SER A 127 -1.32 5.17 19.58
C SER A 127 -1.64 5.99 18.32
N HIS A 128 -2.89 5.90 17.88
CA HIS A 128 -3.55 6.71 16.86
C HIS A 128 -4.52 7.73 17.47
N VAL A 129 -4.61 7.77 18.80
CA VAL A 129 -5.50 8.65 19.55
C VAL A 129 -4.66 9.64 20.34
N LEU A 130 -4.84 10.92 20.02
CA LEU A 130 -4.27 12.05 20.74
C LEU A 130 -5.39 12.83 21.43
N LYS A 131 -5.02 13.88 22.18
CA LYS A 131 -6.00 14.77 22.81
C LYS A 131 -6.92 15.36 21.74
N ARG A 132 -8.19 14.94 21.75
CA ARG A 132 -9.25 15.33 20.81
C ARG A 132 -8.86 15.16 19.33
N THR A 133 -8.00 14.19 19.02
CA THR A 133 -7.43 14.03 17.68
C THR A 133 -7.29 12.55 17.34
N LEU A 134 -7.67 12.16 16.12
CA LEU A 134 -7.43 10.83 15.58
C LEU A 134 -6.47 10.91 14.38
N VAL A 135 -5.58 9.93 14.28
CA VAL A 135 -4.63 9.78 13.17
C VAL A 135 -5.01 8.55 12.35
N ILE A 136 -5.32 8.74 11.07
CA ILE A 136 -5.87 7.70 10.19
C ILE A 136 -5.20 7.69 8.81
N GLY A 137 -5.53 6.70 7.98
CA GLY A 137 -4.96 6.57 6.64
C GLY A 137 -3.44 6.46 6.62
N GLU A 138 -2.80 6.95 5.55
CA GLU A 138 -1.33 6.90 5.44
C GLU A 138 -0.64 7.65 6.58
N ALA A 139 -1.25 8.71 7.12
CA ALA A 139 -0.73 9.43 8.28
C ALA A 139 -0.66 8.53 9.53
N GLY A 140 -1.65 7.67 9.74
CA GLY A 140 -1.65 6.70 10.83
C GLY A 140 -0.88 5.41 10.52
N GLY A 141 -0.24 5.30 9.35
CA GLY A 141 0.39 4.06 8.91
C GLY A 141 -0.60 2.97 8.50
N PHE A 142 -1.86 3.31 8.23
CA PHE A 142 -2.86 2.38 7.71
C PHE A 142 -2.58 2.14 6.22
N VAL A 143 -1.56 1.33 5.95
CA VAL A 143 -1.13 0.90 4.61
C VAL A 143 -0.78 -0.59 4.70
N ALA A 144 -1.28 -1.41 3.79
CA ALA A 144 -1.04 -2.84 3.79
C ALA A 144 0.46 -3.15 3.61
N ALA A 145 1.06 -3.90 4.54
CA ALA A 145 2.50 -4.23 4.48
C ALA A 145 2.87 -5.05 3.23
N SER A 146 1.97 -5.90 2.75
CA SER A 146 2.23 -6.83 1.65
C SER A 146 2.09 -6.20 0.26
N SER A 147 1.16 -5.26 0.08
CA SER A 147 0.80 -4.68 -1.21
C SER A 147 1.04 -3.18 -1.31
N HIS A 148 1.47 -2.54 -0.21
CA HIS A 148 1.62 -1.09 -0.08
C HIS A 148 0.38 -0.29 -0.54
N GLU A 149 -0.77 -0.95 -0.54
CA GLU A 149 -2.06 -0.36 -0.86
C GLU A 149 -2.54 0.42 0.38
N GLY A 150 -2.88 1.69 0.18
CA GLY A 150 -3.23 2.60 1.27
C GLY A 150 -4.63 3.20 1.16
N VAL A 151 -5.30 3.08 0.02
CA VAL A 151 -6.60 3.72 -0.21
C VAL A 151 -7.69 3.00 0.59
N TYR A 152 -7.78 1.70 0.47
CA TYR A 152 -8.77 0.88 1.16
C TYR A 152 -8.59 0.91 2.68
N PRO A 153 -7.38 0.68 3.25
CA PRO A 153 -7.11 0.93 4.67
C PRO A 153 -7.40 2.35 5.13
N ALA A 154 -7.12 3.38 4.32
CA ALA A 154 -7.45 4.75 4.66
C ALA A 154 -8.96 4.98 4.73
N MET A 155 -9.71 4.46 3.75
CA MET A 155 -11.17 4.53 3.77
C MET A 155 -11.76 3.76 4.96
N TRP A 156 -11.21 2.59 5.27
CA TRP A 156 -11.67 1.76 6.37
C TRP A 156 -11.39 2.43 7.73
N SER A 157 -10.15 2.91 7.96
CA SER A 157 -9.82 3.64 9.19
C SER A 157 -10.62 4.94 9.31
N ALA A 158 -10.89 5.65 8.22
CA ALA A 158 -11.76 6.83 8.22
C ALA A 158 -13.19 6.50 8.64
N LYS A 159 -13.75 5.38 8.17
CA LYS A 159 -15.08 4.90 8.57
C LYS A 159 -15.14 4.67 10.08
N LEU A 160 -14.19 3.92 10.63
CA LEU A 160 -14.15 3.62 12.07
C LEU A 160 -13.96 4.88 12.91
N ALA A 161 -13.10 5.79 12.45
CA ALA A 161 -12.89 7.07 13.13
C ALA A 161 -14.18 7.90 13.14
N ALA A 162 -14.94 7.93 12.03
CA ALA A 162 -16.22 8.64 11.99
C ALA A 162 -17.25 8.07 12.97
N GLU A 163 -17.34 6.74 13.08
CA GLU A 163 -18.23 6.06 14.04
C GLU A 163 -17.89 6.48 15.49
N VAL A 164 -16.62 6.35 15.89
CA VAL A 164 -16.16 6.72 17.24
C VAL A 164 -16.32 8.21 17.52
N ILE A 165 -16.11 9.05 16.52
CA ILE A 165 -16.30 10.50 16.62
C ILE A 165 -17.75 10.85 16.92
N LEU A 166 -18.71 10.22 16.24
CA LEU A 166 -20.14 10.48 16.48
C LEU A 166 -20.51 10.13 17.92
N GLU A 167 -20.05 8.99 18.42
CA GLU A 167 -20.28 8.58 19.80
C GLU A 167 -19.61 9.52 20.82
N ALA A 168 -18.42 10.04 20.49
CA ALA A 168 -17.69 10.98 21.34
C ALA A 168 -18.39 12.35 21.43
N LEU A 169 -19.08 12.79 20.38
CA LEU A 169 -19.83 14.05 20.35
C LEU A 169 -21.04 14.03 21.29
N ASP A 170 -21.66 12.87 21.48
CA ASP A 170 -22.83 12.68 22.35
C ASP A 170 -22.46 12.31 23.79
N SER A 171 -21.16 12.17 24.10
CA SER A 171 -20.67 11.77 25.42
C SER A 171 -20.12 12.93 26.23
N SER A 172 -20.33 12.90 27.55
CA SER A 172 -19.64 13.82 28.49
C SER A 172 -18.14 13.56 28.58
N GLU A 173 -17.70 12.33 28.26
CA GLU A 173 -16.30 11.87 28.32
C GLU A 173 -15.75 11.64 26.91
N SER A 174 -15.76 12.67 26.05
CA SER A 174 -15.41 12.53 24.63
C SER A 174 -14.01 11.92 24.40
N GLN A 175 -13.04 12.15 25.28
CA GLN A 175 -11.69 11.59 25.12
C GLN A 175 -11.64 10.08 25.35
N ASP A 176 -12.42 9.58 26.31
CA ASP A 176 -12.50 8.15 26.59
C ASP A 176 -13.16 7.44 25.42
N ARG A 177 -14.21 8.05 24.85
CA ARG A 177 -14.84 7.56 23.62
C ARG A 177 -13.88 7.53 22.44
N LEU A 178 -13.11 8.59 22.20
CA LEU A 178 -12.09 8.59 21.15
C LEU A 178 -11.06 7.47 21.32
N SER A 179 -10.76 7.07 22.55
CA SER A 179 -9.80 5.98 22.84
C SER A 179 -10.32 4.61 22.42
N GLU A 180 -11.63 4.44 22.21
CA GLU A 180 -12.22 3.19 21.70
C GLU A 180 -11.78 2.90 20.26
N PHE A 181 -11.36 3.92 19.50
CA PHE A 181 -10.80 3.76 18.16
C PHE A 181 -9.65 2.75 18.12
N GLU A 182 -8.77 2.73 19.14
CA GLU A 182 -7.63 1.82 19.23
C GLU A 182 -8.04 0.36 19.14
N ASN A 183 -9.02 -0.02 19.96
CA ASN A 183 -9.51 -1.39 20.00
C ASN A 183 -10.25 -1.73 18.71
N LEU A 184 -11.08 -0.80 18.23
CA LEU A 184 -11.92 -1.00 17.06
C LEU A 184 -11.09 -1.24 15.79
N TRP A 185 -10.06 -0.44 15.52
CA TRP A 185 -9.23 -0.64 14.33
C TRP A 185 -8.38 -1.91 14.46
N ARG A 186 -7.86 -2.23 15.65
CA ARG A 186 -7.07 -3.46 15.87
C ARG A 186 -7.88 -4.71 15.60
N MET A 187 -9.14 -4.73 16.01
CA MET A 187 -10.02 -5.89 15.80
C MET A 187 -10.52 -6.04 14.36
N SER A 188 -10.57 -4.96 13.59
CA SER A 188 -11.19 -4.96 12.26
C SER A 188 -10.20 -4.91 11.10
N ILE A 189 -9.16 -4.07 11.20
CA ILE A 189 -8.24 -3.75 10.10
C ILE A 189 -6.89 -4.43 10.30
N ALA A 190 -6.42 -4.70 11.52
CA ALA A 190 -5.04 -5.14 11.76
C ALA A 190 -4.61 -6.35 10.91
N GLY A 191 -5.47 -7.36 10.77
CA GLY A 191 -5.19 -8.52 9.93
C GLY A 191 -4.92 -8.15 8.46
N HIS A 192 -5.58 -7.12 7.94
CA HIS A 192 -5.35 -6.62 6.58
C HIS A 192 -3.98 -5.95 6.41
N LEU A 193 -3.48 -5.30 7.47
CA LEU A 193 -2.22 -4.54 7.44
C LEU A 193 -0.99 -5.43 7.58
N GLN A 194 -1.17 -6.64 8.12
CA GLN A 194 -0.07 -7.55 8.41
C GLN A 194 0.70 -7.96 7.15
N PRO A 195 2.03 -8.15 7.27
CA PRO A 195 2.78 -8.80 6.21
C PRO A 195 2.28 -10.23 6.03
N LEU A 196 2.52 -10.80 4.85
CA LEU A 196 2.21 -12.22 4.63
C LEU A 196 3.08 -13.06 5.57
N GLU A 197 2.44 -13.76 6.52
CA GLU A 197 3.11 -14.65 7.49
C GLU A 197 3.85 -15.81 6.81
N SER A 198 3.49 -16.14 5.56
CA SER A 198 4.13 -17.19 4.79
C SER A 198 5.40 -16.65 4.15
N ASP A 199 6.53 -17.32 4.38
CA ASP A 199 7.73 -17.07 3.59
C ASP A 199 7.43 -17.43 2.12
N VAL A 200 7.10 -16.38 1.37
CA VAL A 200 6.68 -16.39 -0.04
C VAL A 200 7.63 -17.22 -0.89
N ARG A 201 8.90 -17.33 -0.47
CA ARG A 201 9.92 -18.15 -1.13
C ARG A 201 9.54 -19.63 -1.19
N PHE A 202 8.90 -20.18 -0.16
CA PHE A 202 8.45 -21.59 -0.18
C PHE A 202 7.23 -21.81 -1.06
N LEU A 203 6.37 -20.80 -1.20
CA LEU A 203 5.18 -20.89 -2.04
C LEU A 203 5.47 -20.58 -3.51
N HIS A 204 6.59 -19.93 -3.81
CA HIS A 204 6.94 -19.47 -5.15
C HIS A 204 6.82 -20.57 -6.21
N PRO A 205 7.41 -21.78 -6.07
CA PRO A 205 7.26 -22.83 -7.09
C PRO A 205 5.80 -23.31 -7.26
N LEU A 206 5.03 -23.32 -6.18
CA LEU A 206 3.62 -23.74 -6.18
C LEU A 206 2.71 -22.71 -6.84
N VAL A 207 3.03 -21.42 -6.71
CA VAL A 207 2.27 -20.33 -7.32
C VAL A 207 2.34 -20.40 -8.85
N PHE A 208 3.49 -20.72 -9.43
CA PHE A 208 3.62 -20.82 -10.90
C PHE A 208 3.08 -22.12 -11.48
N THR A 209 2.95 -23.17 -10.67
CA THR A 209 2.50 -24.50 -11.13
C THR A 209 1.02 -24.76 -10.83
N ASN A 210 0.41 -24.03 -9.88
CA ASN A 210 -0.97 -24.25 -9.45
C ASN A 210 -1.78 -22.95 -9.45
N ARG A 211 -2.65 -22.81 -10.45
CA ARG A 211 -3.54 -21.62 -10.63
C ARG A 211 -4.41 -21.34 -9.40
N ARG A 212 -4.84 -22.36 -8.65
CA ARG A 212 -5.66 -22.18 -7.44
C ARG A 212 -4.84 -21.58 -6.30
N ILE A 213 -3.57 -22.00 -6.16
CA ILE A 213 -2.64 -21.41 -5.18
C ILE A 213 -2.29 -19.98 -5.58
N ALA A 214 -2.03 -19.74 -6.87
CA ALA A 214 -1.80 -18.38 -7.38
C ALA A 214 -2.97 -17.43 -7.09
N ALA A 215 -4.20 -17.87 -7.34
CA ALA A 215 -5.39 -17.07 -7.07
C ALA A 215 -5.58 -16.78 -5.56
N ARG A 216 -5.35 -17.78 -4.68
CA ARG A 216 -5.40 -17.60 -3.23
C ARG A 216 -4.33 -16.63 -2.75
N MET A 217 -3.12 -16.72 -3.31
CA MET A 217 -2.02 -15.83 -2.95
C MET A 217 -2.27 -14.39 -3.41
N ALA A 218 -2.73 -14.20 -4.65
CA ALA A 218 -3.11 -12.88 -5.14
C ALA A 218 -4.21 -12.25 -4.26
N LEU A 219 -5.23 -13.04 -3.90
CA LEU A 219 -6.27 -12.58 -2.98
C LEU A 219 -5.70 -12.21 -1.61
N SER A 220 -4.78 -13.01 -1.07
CA SER A 220 -4.13 -12.75 0.22
C SER A 220 -3.32 -11.45 0.20
N ILE A 221 -2.56 -11.18 -0.87
CA ILE A 221 -1.81 -9.92 -1.05
C ILE A 221 -2.74 -8.70 -1.00
N PHE A 222 -3.90 -8.77 -1.66
CA PHE A 222 -4.81 -7.63 -1.75
C PHE A 222 -5.79 -7.49 -0.60
N THR A 223 -6.10 -8.58 0.09
CA THR A 223 -7.08 -8.55 1.18
C THR A 223 -6.44 -8.66 2.55
N GLY A 224 -5.14 -8.92 2.62
CA GLY A 224 -4.41 -9.28 3.84
C GLY A 224 -5.00 -10.49 4.57
N ARG A 225 -5.89 -11.27 3.92
CA ARG A 225 -6.47 -12.48 4.51
C ARG A 225 -5.52 -13.65 4.32
N ARG A 226 -5.47 -14.57 5.28
CA ARG A 226 -4.66 -15.79 5.18
C ARG A 226 -5.06 -16.61 3.94
N ALA A 227 -4.05 -17.01 3.17
CA ALA A 227 -4.20 -17.75 1.92
C ALA A 227 -4.85 -19.11 2.13
#